data_AF-A0A1G2W167-F1
#
_entry.id   AF-A0A1G2W167-F1
#
_cell.length_a   1.000
_cell.length_b   1.000
_cell.length_c   1.000
_cell.angle_alpha   90.00
_cell.angle_beta   90.00
_cell.angle_gamma   90.00
#
_symmetry.space_group_name_H-M   'P 1'
#
loop_
_entity.id
_entity.type
_entity.pdbx_description
1 polymer ?
#
loop_
_entity_poly.entity_id
_entity_poly.type
_entity_poly.pdbx_seq_one_letter_code
_entity_poly.pdbx_strand_id
1 'polypeptide(L)'
;MSAIRLWIAASHDAAHRNGGWTYVRAGAGEPVAWAGGDRRTTRARMALTAFLAALKDLPPDASLSVVAPRADALVLHTLLKPPADPPADDLDLRAVLQAALAGKTWTLAVGDPAGPTPAAFAAAWADTASEKAKMSGAFTNAIPKTNLARAKGL
;
A
#
# COMPACT_ATOMS: atom_id res chain seq x y z
N MET A 1 -3.93 -18.28 -12.87
CA MET A 1 -2.83 -17.50 -12.27
C MET A 1 -2.69 -16.15 -12.98
N SER A 2 -3.33 -15.12 -12.44
CA SER A 2 -3.19 -13.75 -12.94
C SER A 2 -1.97 -13.08 -12.31
N ALA A 3 -1.10 -12.49 -13.13
CA ALA A 3 0.05 -11.74 -12.66
C ALA A 3 -0.38 -10.31 -12.31
N ILE A 4 -0.31 -9.96 -11.03
CA ILE A 4 -0.73 -8.66 -10.50
C ILE A 4 0.49 -7.87 -10.10
N ARG A 5 0.58 -6.61 -10.55
CA ARG A 5 1.60 -5.67 -10.10
C ARG A 5 0.98 -4.65 -9.15
N LEU A 6 1.57 -4.51 -7.97
CA LEU A 6 1.12 -3.61 -6.92
C LEU A 6 2.23 -2.59 -6.63
N TRP A 7 1.86 -1.32 -6.58
CA TRP A 7 2.69 -0.27 -6.02
C TRP A 7 2.01 0.24 -4.76
N ILE A 8 2.71 0.20 -3.63
CA ILE A 8 2.19 0.59 -2.33
C ILE A 8 3.05 1.72 -1.79
N ALA A 9 2.42 2.72 -1.18
CA ALA A 9 3.14 3.74 -0.43
C ALA A 9 2.35 4.16 0.80
N ALA A 10 3.09 4.51 1.84
CA ALA A 10 2.57 5.10 3.05
C ALA A 10 3.25 6.46 3.33
N SER A 11 2.52 7.33 3.99
CA SER A 11 2.99 8.60 4.52
C SER A 11 2.52 8.75 5.96
N HIS A 12 3.31 9.43 6.78
CA HIS A 12 3.02 9.64 8.19
C HIS A 12 3.67 10.93 8.67
N ASP A 13 2.86 11.82 9.21
CA ASP A 13 3.30 13.01 9.94
C ASP A 13 3.26 12.70 11.43
N ALA A 14 4.44 12.53 12.04
CA ALA A 14 4.56 12.20 13.45
C ALA A 14 4.12 13.35 14.38
N ALA A 15 4.24 14.61 13.96
CA ALA A 15 3.89 15.76 14.78
C ALA A 15 2.36 15.86 14.95
N HIS A 16 1.63 15.58 13.87
CA HIS A 16 0.16 15.63 13.86
C HIS A 16 -0.49 14.25 14.00
N ARG A 17 0.32 13.18 14.03
CA ARG A 17 -0.07 11.77 14.13
C ARG A 17 -1.06 11.32 13.06
N ASN A 18 -1.10 11.98 11.91
CA ASN A 18 -1.89 11.55 10.75
C ASN A 18 -1.03 10.74 9.79
N GLY A 19 -1.69 9.91 9.00
CA GLY A 19 -1.04 9.14 7.96
C GLY A 19 -1.95 8.97 6.75
N GLY A 20 -1.31 8.72 5.62
CA GLY A 20 -1.95 8.43 4.35
C GLY A 20 -1.36 7.18 3.75
N TRP A 21 -2.14 6.52 2.92
CA TRP A 21 -1.76 5.30 2.24
C TRP A 21 -2.31 5.34 0.82
N THR A 22 -1.62 4.67 -0.10
CA THR A 22 -2.09 4.50 -1.48
C THR A 22 -1.63 3.15 -2.00
N TYR A 23 -2.46 2.54 -2.84
CA TYR A 23 -2.00 1.51 -3.75
C TYR A 23 -2.40 1.80 -5.19
N VAL A 24 -1.58 1.32 -6.12
CA VAL A 24 -1.91 1.17 -7.54
C VAL A 24 -1.80 -0.30 -7.89
N ARG A 25 -2.77 -0.80 -8.65
CA ARG A 25 -2.84 -2.19 -9.09
C ARG A 25 -3.00 -2.25 -10.60
N ALA A 26 -2.16 -3.06 -11.25
CA ALA A 26 -2.23 -3.38 -12.68
C ALA A 26 -2.13 -4.90 -12.91
N GLY A 27 -2.44 -5.35 -14.13
CA GLY A 27 -2.33 -6.76 -14.56
C GLY A 27 -3.61 -7.60 -14.44
N ALA A 28 -4.66 -7.11 -13.78
CA ALA A 28 -6.01 -7.69 -13.77
C ALA A 28 -7.03 -6.76 -14.45
N GLY A 29 -6.86 -6.55 -15.76
CA GLY A 29 -7.69 -5.62 -16.54
C GLY A 29 -7.21 -4.17 -16.40
N GLU A 30 -8.17 -3.23 -16.39
CA GLU A 30 -7.84 -1.80 -16.24
C GLU A 30 -7.13 -1.52 -14.92
N PRO A 31 -6.06 -0.69 -14.92
CA PRO A 31 -5.42 -0.27 -13.68
C PRO A 31 -6.42 0.39 -12.73
N VAL A 32 -6.29 0.08 -11.44
CA VAL A 32 -7.08 0.71 -10.37
C VAL A 32 -6.16 1.24 -9.30
N ALA A 33 -6.56 2.32 -8.64
CA ALA A 33 -5.81 2.90 -7.55
C ALA A 33 -6.74 3.49 -6.51
N TRP A 34 -6.35 3.39 -5.25
CA TRP A 34 -7.11 3.89 -4.10
C TRP A 34 -6.17 4.57 -3.13
N ALA A 35 -6.69 5.58 -2.45
CA ALA A 35 -5.99 6.29 -1.40
C ALA A 35 -6.90 6.42 -0.18
N GLY A 36 -6.29 6.39 1.00
CA GLY A 36 -6.97 6.61 2.25
C GLY A 36 -6.01 7.16 3.29
N GLY A 37 -6.55 7.50 4.44
CA GLY A 37 -5.75 8.01 5.54
C GLY A 37 -6.52 7.98 6.84
N ASP A 38 -5.80 8.21 7.93
CA ASP A 38 -6.34 8.20 9.28
C ASP A 38 -5.59 9.16 10.20
N ARG A 39 -6.21 9.53 11.32
CA ARG A 39 -5.58 10.22 12.45
C ARG A 39 -5.14 9.21 13.50
N ARG A 40 -4.18 9.62 14.34
CA ARG A 40 -3.63 8.80 15.43
C ARG A 40 -3.10 7.45 14.94
N THR A 41 -2.42 7.45 13.81
CA THR A 41 -1.90 6.25 13.15
C THR A 41 -0.37 6.21 13.16
N THR A 42 0.22 5.23 12.48
CA THR A 42 1.66 5.09 12.27
C THR A 42 1.95 4.81 10.79
N ARG A 43 3.19 5.02 10.36
CA ARG A 43 3.62 4.65 9.00
C ARG A 43 3.44 3.15 8.73
N ALA A 44 3.75 2.30 9.72
CA ALA A 44 3.61 0.85 9.60
C ALA A 44 2.15 0.45 9.37
N ARG A 45 1.23 0.98 10.18
CA ARG A 45 -0.21 0.75 10.03
C ARG A 45 -0.71 1.17 8.66
N MET A 46 -0.25 2.33 8.14
CA MET A 46 -0.62 2.80 6.80
C MET A 46 -0.09 1.89 5.68
N ALA A 47 1.15 1.39 5.78
CA ALA A 47 1.70 0.45 4.81
C ALA A 47 0.93 -0.89 4.78
N LEU A 48 0.61 -1.42 5.97
CA LEU A 48 -0.18 -2.65 6.12
C LEU A 48 -1.62 -2.46 5.57
N THR A 49 -2.26 -1.33 5.89
CA THR A 49 -3.60 -1.01 5.38
C THR A 49 -3.63 -0.86 3.86
N ALA A 50 -2.67 -0.17 3.25
CA ALA A 50 -2.58 -0.11 1.78
C ALA A 50 -2.42 -1.50 1.17
N PHE A 51 -1.59 -2.36 1.76
CA PHE A 51 -1.42 -3.71 1.24
C PHE A 51 -2.72 -4.50 1.34
N LEU A 52 -3.38 -4.46 2.49
CA LEU A 52 -4.65 -5.16 2.69
C LEU A 52 -5.72 -4.68 1.71
N ALA A 53 -5.82 -3.36 1.51
CA ALA A 53 -6.75 -2.78 0.54
C ALA A 53 -6.45 -3.22 -0.90
N ALA A 54 -5.16 -3.34 -1.26
CA ALA A 54 -4.74 -3.79 -2.59
C ALA A 54 -5.10 -5.26 -2.89
N LEU A 55 -5.24 -6.08 -1.85
CA LEU A 55 -5.63 -7.49 -1.94
C LEU A 55 -7.12 -7.70 -2.15
N LYS A 56 -7.95 -6.67 -1.93
CA LYS A 56 -9.40 -6.78 -2.05
C LYS A 56 -9.81 -7.22 -3.47
N ASP A 57 -10.73 -8.18 -3.53
CA ASP A 57 -11.30 -8.75 -4.76
C ASP A 57 -10.25 -9.42 -5.69
N LEU A 58 -9.06 -9.77 -5.18
CA LEU A 58 -8.07 -10.55 -5.93
C LEU A 58 -8.43 -12.03 -5.93
N PRO A 59 -8.24 -12.74 -7.06
CA PRO A 59 -8.46 -14.18 -7.12
C PRO A 59 -7.52 -14.91 -6.15
N PRO A 60 -7.95 -16.01 -5.52
CA PRO A 60 -7.15 -16.76 -4.55
C PRO A 60 -5.75 -17.14 -5.06
N ASP A 61 -5.62 -17.47 -6.34
CA ASP A 61 -4.38 -17.91 -7.01
C ASP A 61 -3.58 -16.76 -7.66
N ALA A 62 -3.83 -15.50 -7.28
CA ALA A 62 -3.09 -14.37 -7.82
C ALA A 62 -1.59 -14.45 -7.45
N SER A 63 -0.72 -14.22 -8.44
CA SER A 63 0.72 -14.03 -8.23
C SER A 63 1.01 -12.54 -8.18
N LEU A 64 1.56 -12.04 -7.06
CA LEU A 64 1.73 -10.61 -6.82
C LEU A 64 3.20 -10.20 -6.94
N SER A 65 3.47 -9.11 -7.67
CA SER A 65 4.74 -8.38 -7.59
C SER A 65 4.49 -7.04 -6.91
N VAL A 66 5.00 -6.88 -5.70
CA VAL A 66 4.80 -5.71 -4.85
C VAL A 66 6.03 -4.81 -4.91
N VAL A 67 5.83 -3.52 -5.15
CA VAL A 67 6.86 -2.49 -5.12
C VAL A 67 6.47 -1.45 -4.09
N ALA A 68 7.38 -1.12 -3.18
CA ALA A 68 7.13 -0.10 -2.15
C ALA A 68 8.39 0.73 -1.85
N PRO A 69 8.26 1.99 -1.40
CA PRO A 69 9.39 2.76 -0.86
C PRO A 69 10.09 2.00 0.26
N ARG A 70 11.39 2.25 0.45
CA ARG A 70 12.23 1.46 1.39
C ARG A 70 11.62 1.32 2.79
N ALA A 71 11.12 2.41 3.37
CA ALA A 71 10.52 2.38 4.70
C ALA A 71 9.29 1.45 4.78
N ASP A 72 8.47 1.44 3.73
CA ASP A 72 7.25 0.64 3.67
C ASP A 72 7.57 -0.82 3.33
N ALA A 73 8.53 -1.04 2.42
CA ALA A 73 9.05 -2.36 2.08
C ALA A 73 9.66 -3.07 3.30
N LEU A 74 10.33 -2.36 4.22
CA LEU A 74 10.83 -2.96 5.46
C LEU A 74 9.69 -3.48 6.34
N VAL A 75 8.57 -2.76 6.43
CA VAL A 75 7.37 -3.21 7.16
C VAL A 75 6.77 -4.44 6.49
N LEU A 76 6.55 -4.39 5.17
CA LEU A 76 5.95 -5.50 4.41
C LEU A 76 6.84 -6.75 4.42
N HIS A 77 8.16 -6.58 4.42
CA HIS A 77 9.11 -7.70 4.49
C HIS A 77 8.93 -8.54 5.75
N THR A 78 8.46 -7.96 6.86
CA THR A 78 8.15 -8.73 8.09
C THR A 78 7.04 -9.76 7.90
N LEU A 79 6.22 -9.64 6.85
CA LEU A 79 5.19 -10.62 6.49
C LEU A 79 5.77 -11.80 5.69
N LEU A 80 6.84 -11.57 4.92
CA LEU A 80 7.57 -12.62 4.18
C LEU A 80 8.52 -13.37 5.09
N LYS A 81 9.22 -12.62 5.93
CA LYS A 81 10.21 -13.14 6.87
C LYS A 81 9.96 -12.49 8.23
N PRO A 82 9.09 -13.10 9.06
CA PRO A 82 8.89 -12.67 10.42
C PRO A 82 10.23 -12.61 11.16
N PRO A 83 10.53 -11.52 11.89
CA PRO A 83 11.71 -11.47 12.74
C PRO A 83 11.59 -12.45 13.91
N ALA A 84 12.71 -12.75 14.57
CA ALA A 84 12.75 -13.66 15.73
C ALA A 84 11.81 -13.19 16.85
N ASP A 85 11.74 -11.87 17.07
CA ASP A 85 10.79 -11.20 17.94
C ASP A 85 9.81 -10.39 17.08
N PRO A 86 8.62 -10.93 16.77
CA PRO A 86 7.61 -10.23 15.98
C PRO A 86 7.14 -8.94 16.65
N PRO A 87 6.90 -7.85 15.88
CA PRO A 87 6.28 -6.66 16.42
C PRO A 87 4.93 -6.97 17.08
N ALA A 88 4.73 -6.50 18.31
CA ALA A 88 3.45 -6.60 19.01
C ALA A 88 2.43 -5.54 18.56
N ASP A 89 2.83 -4.61 17.68
CA ASP A 89 1.97 -3.60 17.09
C ASP A 89 1.22 -4.12 15.86
N ASP A 90 0.01 -3.58 15.64
CA ASP A 90 -0.84 -3.86 14.48
C ASP A 90 -1.18 -5.36 14.29
N LEU A 91 -1.25 -6.13 15.39
CA LEU A 91 -1.58 -7.56 15.36
C LEU A 91 -2.93 -7.84 14.68
N ASP A 92 -3.89 -6.92 14.85
CA ASP A 92 -5.19 -6.95 14.19
C ASP A 92 -5.04 -6.97 12.66
N LEU A 93 -4.28 -6.02 12.10
CA LEU A 93 -4.07 -5.93 10.65
C LEU A 93 -3.18 -7.05 10.12
N ARG A 94 -2.16 -7.45 10.89
CA ARG A 94 -1.24 -8.53 10.51
C ARG A 94 -1.96 -9.86 10.38
N ALA A 95 -2.85 -10.20 11.32
CA ALA A 95 -3.64 -11.43 11.24
C ALA A 95 -4.56 -11.45 10.01
N VAL A 96 -5.23 -10.34 9.72
CA VAL A 96 -6.09 -10.22 8.54
C VAL A 96 -5.29 -10.32 7.24
N LEU A 97 -4.11 -9.69 7.19
CA LEU A 97 -3.18 -9.79 6.05
C LEU A 97 -2.68 -11.22 5.82
N GLN A 98 -2.30 -11.93 6.89
CA GLN A 98 -1.87 -13.33 6.79
C GLN A 98 -2.97 -14.20 6.18
N ALA A 99 -4.21 -14.03 6.64
CA ALA A 99 -5.36 -14.73 6.07
C ALA A 99 -5.58 -14.35 4.59
N ALA A 100 -5.51 -13.07 4.24
CA ALA A 100 -5.70 -12.59 2.87
C ALA A 100 -4.58 -13.03 1.89
N LEU A 101 -3.37 -13.26 2.41
CA LEU A 101 -2.21 -13.73 1.63
C LEU A 101 -2.12 -15.25 1.55
N ALA A 102 -2.91 -15.99 2.33
CA ALA A 102 -2.89 -17.45 2.31
C ALA A 102 -3.15 -17.99 0.89
N GLY A 103 -2.24 -18.84 0.41
CA GLY A 103 -2.30 -19.42 -0.94
C GLY A 103 -1.82 -18.50 -2.08
N LYS A 104 -1.50 -17.23 -1.81
CA LYS A 104 -0.93 -16.31 -2.82
C LYS A 104 0.58 -16.39 -2.83
N THR A 105 1.16 -16.47 -4.02
CA THR A 105 2.61 -16.26 -4.17
C THR A 105 2.86 -14.76 -4.38
N TRP A 106 3.82 -14.18 -3.67
CA TRP A 106 4.18 -12.79 -3.89
C TRP A 106 5.65 -12.49 -3.67
N THR A 107 6.13 -11.48 -4.38
CA THR A 107 7.48 -10.92 -4.25
C THR A 107 7.41 -9.47 -3.83
N LEU A 108 8.47 -8.99 -3.17
CA LEU A 108 8.61 -7.61 -2.73
C LEU A 108 9.91 -7.03 -3.28
N ALA A 109 9.80 -5.89 -3.93
CA ALA A 109 10.92 -5.07 -4.36
C ALA A 109 10.86 -3.69 -3.70
N VAL A 110 12.04 -3.13 -3.42
CA VAL A 110 12.15 -1.73 -3.02
C VAL A 110 12.07 -0.88 -4.29
N GLY A 111 11.08 0.00 -4.35
CA GLY A 111 10.99 1.03 -5.37
C GLY A 111 11.71 2.28 -4.90
N ASP A 112 12.74 2.70 -5.64
CA ASP A 112 13.32 4.04 -5.51
C ASP A 112 12.79 4.90 -6.66
N PRO A 113 11.86 5.83 -6.42
CA PRO A 113 11.22 6.59 -7.48
C PRO A 113 12.16 7.63 -8.09
N ALA A 114 12.99 7.22 -9.05
CA ALA A 114 13.64 8.15 -9.96
C ALA A 114 12.68 8.45 -11.14
N GLY A 115 12.08 9.64 -11.14
CA GLY A 115 11.19 10.11 -12.21
C GLY A 115 9.71 9.68 -12.08
N PRO A 116 8.87 9.97 -13.09
CA PRO A 116 7.41 9.81 -13.04
C PRO A 116 6.98 8.34 -13.20
N THR A 117 7.23 7.52 -12.18
CA THR A 117 6.89 6.08 -12.13
C THR A 117 5.59 5.84 -11.34
N PRO A 118 4.98 4.64 -11.40
CA PRO A 118 3.81 4.34 -10.57
C PRO A 118 4.14 4.34 -9.07
N ALA A 119 5.40 4.04 -8.70
CA ALA A 119 5.89 4.18 -7.33
C ALA A 119 5.89 5.65 -6.88
N ALA A 120 6.37 6.56 -7.74
CA ALA A 120 6.33 8.00 -7.48
C ALA A 120 4.90 8.53 -7.35
N PHE A 121 4.00 8.04 -8.23
CA PHE A 121 2.58 8.36 -8.17
C PHE A 121 1.94 7.91 -6.86
N ALA A 122 2.18 6.65 -6.44
CA ALA A 122 1.65 6.12 -5.19
C ALA A 122 2.15 6.93 -3.98
N ALA A 123 3.43 7.29 -3.95
CA ALA A 123 4.01 8.11 -2.88
C ALA A 123 3.34 9.50 -2.78
N ALA A 124 3.19 10.21 -3.91
CA ALA A 124 2.56 11.53 -3.92
C ALA A 124 1.09 11.51 -3.47
N TRP A 125 0.36 10.44 -3.81
CA TRP A 125 -1.01 10.26 -3.33
C TRP A 125 -1.09 9.87 -1.86
N ALA A 126 -0.13 9.10 -1.34
CA ALA A 126 -0.06 8.80 0.09
C ALA A 126 0.20 10.08 0.91
N ASP A 127 1.06 10.98 0.43
CA ASP A 127 1.30 12.28 1.07
C ASP A 127 0.04 13.18 1.02
N THR A 128 -0.60 13.29 -0.15
CA THR A 128 -1.87 14.03 -0.29
C THR A 128 -2.95 13.46 0.63
N ALA A 129 -3.01 12.13 0.77
CA ALA A 129 -3.97 11.47 1.64
C ALA A 129 -3.69 11.74 3.12
N SER A 130 -2.42 11.81 3.51
CA SER A 130 -2.01 12.16 4.86
C SER A 130 -2.49 13.56 5.24
N GLU A 131 -2.25 14.56 4.37
CA GLU A 131 -2.71 15.93 4.58
C GLU A 131 -4.24 16.03 4.63
N LYS A 132 -4.94 15.27 3.78
CA LYS A 132 -6.40 15.22 3.85
C LYS A 132 -6.90 14.61 5.17
N ALA A 133 -6.28 13.53 5.64
CA ALA A 133 -6.66 12.88 6.90
C ALA A 133 -6.44 13.78 8.11
N LYS A 134 -5.37 14.59 8.09
CA LYS A 134 -5.14 15.65 9.08
C LYS A 134 -6.36 16.56 9.21
N MET A 135 -6.94 17.01 8.10
CA MET A 135 -8.08 17.95 8.10
C MET A 135 -9.44 17.28 8.32
N SER A 136 -9.66 16.09 7.77
CA SER A 136 -11.00 15.50 7.67
C SER A 136 -11.19 14.17 8.40
N GLY A 137 -10.14 13.62 9.02
CA GLY A 137 -10.20 12.32 9.70
C GLY A 137 -10.08 11.14 8.73
N ALA A 138 -10.52 9.95 9.17
CA ALA A 138 -10.40 8.72 8.42
C ALA A 138 -11.19 8.75 7.11
N PHE A 139 -10.58 8.28 6.02
CA PHE A 139 -11.28 8.14 4.73
C PHE A 139 -10.63 7.08 3.83
N THR A 140 -11.36 6.66 2.80
CA THR A 140 -10.86 5.78 1.73
C THR A 140 -11.64 6.06 0.45
N ASN A 141 -10.94 6.45 -0.61
CA ASN A 141 -11.54 6.80 -1.90
C ASN A 141 -10.76 6.19 -3.06
N ALA A 142 -11.48 5.84 -4.13
CA ALA A 142 -10.85 5.53 -5.41
C ALA A 142 -10.17 6.78 -5.99
N ILE A 143 -8.98 6.61 -6.55
CA ILE A 143 -8.28 7.68 -7.29
C ILE A 143 -8.93 7.76 -8.69
N PRO A 144 -9.33 8.96 -9.17
CA PRO A 144 -9.95 9.12 -10.48
C PRO A 144 -9.13 8.52 -11.62
N LYS A 145 -9.78 7.83 -12.57
CA LYS A 145 -9.12 7.23 -13.74
C LYS A 145 -8.30 8.24 -14.54
N THR A 146 -8.76 9.49 -14.62
CA THR A 146 -8.04 10.59 -15.29
C THR A 146 -6.70 10.93 -14.65
N ASN A 147 -6.57 10.76 -13.33
CA ASN A 147 -5.31 10.92 -12.62
C ASN A 147 -4.43 9.69 -12.82
N LEU A 148 -5.02 8.49 -12.79
CA LEU A 148 -4.29 7.24 -12.98
C LEU A 148 -3.67 7.13 -14.37
N ALA A 149 -4.35 7.63 -15.40
CA ALA A 149 -3.81 7.70 -16.77
C ALA A 149 -2.53 8.54 -16.91
N ARG A 150 -2.20 9.37 -15.90
CA ARG A 150 -0.96 10.17 -15.87
C ARG A 150 0.22 9.41 -15.26
N ALA A 151 -0.02 8.28 -14.58
CA ALA A 151 1.04 7.45 -14.04
C ALA A 151 1.69 6.66 -15.18
N LYS A 152 2.93 7.02 -15.55
CA LYS A 152 3.64 6.34 -16.64
C LYS A 152 4.13 4.97 -16.17
N GLY A 153 4.01 3.96 -17.03
CA GLY A 153 4.52 2.60 -16.76
C GLY A 153 3.52 1.66 -16.06
N LEU A 154 2.22 1.96 -16.17
CA LEU A 154 1.11 1.06 -15.80
C LEU A 154 0.73 0.11 -16.94
#